data_AF-A0A0M4GAT8-F1
#
_entry.id   AF-A0A0M4GAT8-F1
#
_cell.length_a   1.000
_cell.length_b   1.000
_cell.length_c   1.000
_cell.angle_alpha   90.00
_cell.angle_beta   90.00
_cell.angle_gamma   90.00
#
_symmetry.space_group_name_H-M   'P 1'
#
loop_
_entity.id
_entity.type
_entity.pdbx_description
1 polymer ?
#
loop_
_entity_poly.entity_id
_entity_poly.type
_entity_poly.pdbx_seq_one_letter_code
_entity_poly.pdbx_strand_id
1 'polypeptide(L)' 'MPNGSTMRSRTVSVRLDGESFDQLVTIAKVKGTTMGAVIREAVDKHAKSLMSDPAWVEEVEDLQRRLAPLLPPKQ' A
#
# COMPACT_ATOMS: atom_id res chain seq x y z
N MET A 1 -19.07 9.74 -21.99
CA MET A 1 -18.32 8.47 -21.94
C MET A 1 -17.63 8.40 -20.59
N PRO A 2 -17.71 7.29 -19.82
CA PRO A 2 -17.07 7.24 -18.52
C PRO A 2 -15.56 7.18 -18.73
N ASN A 3 -14.83 8.13 -18.12
CA ASN A 3 -13.38 8.12 -18.08
C ASN A 3 -12.93 6.89 -17.31
N GLY A 4 -12.58 5.83 -18.03
CA GLY A 4 -11.86 4.70 -17.48
C GLY A 4 -10.53 5.19 -16.93
N SER A 5 -10.47 5.39 -15.61
CA SER A 5 -9.22 5.47 -14.89
C SER A 5 -8.50 4.14 -15.10
N THR A 6 -7.73 4.04 -16.17
CA THR A 6 -6.76 2.98 -16.34
C THR A 6 -5.79 3.17 -15.19
N MET A 7 -5.93 2.36 -14.13
CA MET A 7 -4.98 2.31 -13.03
C MET A 7 -3.60 2.10 -13.64
N ARG A 8 -2.80 3.16 -13.73
CA ARG A 8 -1.43 3.06 -14.22
C ARG A 8 -0.66 2.24 -13.21
N SER A 9 -0.31 1.01 -13.58
CA SER A 9 0.62 0.18 -12.82
C SER A 9 1.94 0.92 -12.68
N ARG A 10 2.42 1.07 -11.45
CA ARG A 10 3.74 1.61 -11.13
C ARG A 10 4.59 0.49 -10.56
N THR A 11 5.82 0.36 -11.03
CA THR A 11 6.80 -0.58 -10.47
C THR A 11 7.52 0.10 -9.31
N VAL A 12 7.65 -0.61 -8.19
CA VAL A 12 8.37 -0.17 -7.00
C VAL A 12 9.42 -1.22 -6.67
N SER A 13 10.64 -0.78 -6.37
CA SER A 13 11.70 -1.65 -5.87
C SER A 13 11.76 -1.56 -4.35
N VAL A 14 11.75 -2.71 -3.68
CA VAL A 14 11.83 -2.81 -2.22
C VAL A 14 13.00 -3.72 -1.87
N ARG A 15 13.76 -3.36 -0.83
CA ARG A 15 14.77 -4.26 -0.26
C ARG A 15 14.15 -4.97 0.92
N LEU A 16 14.32 -6.28 0.95
CA LEU A 16 13.94 -7.15 2.05
C LEU A 16 15.22 -7.73 2.64
N ASP A 17 15.20 -7.99 3.94
CA ASP A 17 16.19 -8.88 4.55
C ASP A 17 16.00 -10.32 4.02
N GLY A 18 17.02 -11.16 4.22
CA GLY A 18 17.03 -12.52 3.70
C GLY A 18 15.88 -13.38 4.24
N GLU A 19 15.54 -13.23 5.51
CA GLU A 19 14.48 -14.03 6.15
C GLU A 19 13.11 -13.67 5.56
N SER A 20 12.79 -12.37 5.47
CA SER A 20 11.55 -11.89 4.85
C SER A 20 11.43 -12.35 3.39
N PHE A 21 12.55 -12.35 2.64
CA PHE A 21 12.57 -12.83 1.27
C PHE A 21 12.28 -14.34 1.18
N ASP A 22 12.91 -15.16 2.02
CA ASP A 22 12.71 -16.60 2.04
C ASP A 22 11.29 -16.99 2.45
N GLN A 23 10.70 -16.28 3.42
CA GLN A 23 9.29 -16.45 3.79
C GLN A 23 8.38 -16.13 2.60
N LEU A 24 8.62 -15.01 1.89
CA LEU A 24 7.84 -14.62 0.73
C LEU A 24 7.93 -15.66 -0.40
N VAL A 25 9.14 -16.16 -0.69
CA VAL A 25 9.36 -17.22 -1.68
C VAL A 25 8.60 -18.49 -1.28
N THR A 26 8.65 -18.87 0.00
CA THR A 26 7.96 -20.06 0.52
C THR A 26 6.44 -19.94 0.34
N ILE A 27 5.86 -18.80 0.73
CA ILE A 27 4.42 -18.55 0.56
C ILE A 27 4.02 -18.62 -0.91
N ALA A 28 4.80 -17.98 -1.79
CA ALA A 28 4.53 -17.98 -3.22
C ALA A 28 4.56 -19.41 -3.80
N LYS A 29 5.54 -20.23 -3.40
CA LYS A 29 5.63 -21.64 -3.78
C LYS A 29 4.42 -22.45 -3.30
N VAL A 30 4.07 -22.35 -2.01
CA VAL A 30 2.94 -23.08 -1.42
C VAL A 30 1.62 -22.70 -2.07
N LYS A 31 1.40 -21.41 -2.35
CA LYS A 31 0.20 -20.92 -3.03
C LYS A 31 0.20 -21.18 -4.55
N GLY A 32 1.30 -21.62 -5.14
CA GLY A 32 1.44 -21.77 -6.60
C GLY A 32 1.29 -20.45 -7.37
N THR A 33 1.76 -19.34 -6.81
CA THR A 33 1.61 -17.99 -7.39
C THR A 33 2.93 -17.23 -7.41
N THR A 34 2.93 -16.02 -7.96
CA THR A 34 4.12 -15.14 -7.98
C THR A 34 4.27 -14.38 -6.67
N MET A 35 5.51 -14.11 -6.25
CA MET A 35 5.79 -13.26 -5.08
C MET A 35 5.09 -11.89 -5.17
N GLY A 36 5.06 -11.29 -6.36
CA GLY A 36 4.36 -10.03 -6.58
C GLY A 36 2.84 -10.12 -6.41
N ALA A 37 2.22 -11.28 -6.63
CA ALA A 37 0.80 -11.48 -6.30
C ALA A 37 0.59 -11.56 -4.78
N VAL A 38 1.48 -12.27 -4.06
CA VAL A 38 1.45 -12.34 -2.60
C VAL A 38 1.58 -10.94 -1.97
N ILE A 39 2.54 -10.13 -2.45
CA ILE A 39 2.73 -8.76 -1.96
C ILE A 39 1.49 -7.92 -2.24
N ARG A 40 0.92 -7.98 -3.45
CA ARG A 40 -0.28 -7.20 -3.80
C ARG A 40 -1.48 -7.55 -2.90
N GLU A 41 -1.69 -8.84 -2.64
CA GLU A 41 -2.75 -9.31 -1.74
C GLU A 41 -2.53 -8.82 -0.31
N ALA A 42 -1.31 -8.94 0.21
CA ALA A 42 -0.97 -8.50 1.56
C ALA A 42 -1.13 -6.99 1.73
N VAL A 43 -0.65 -6.20 0.76
CA VAL A 43 -0.79 -4.73 0.77
C VAL A 43 -2.25 -4.31 0.71
N ASP A 44 -3.06 -4.92 -0.17
CA ASP A 44 -4.49 -4.61 -0.28
C ASP A 44 -5.24 -4.93 1.03
N LYS A 45 -4.98 -6.10 1.61
CA LYS A 45 -5.57 -6.50 2.91
C LYS A 45 -5.18 -5.55 4.03
N HIS A 46 -3.89 -5.19 4.10
CA HIS A 46 -3.39 -4.29 5.14
C HIS A 46 -3.96 -2.87 4.99
N ALA A 47 -3.98 -2.33 3.76
CA ALA A 47 -4.53 -1.01 3.47
C ALA A 47 -6.02 -0.93 3.81
N LYS A 48 -6.82 -1.96 3.44
CA LYS A 48 -8.24 -2.02 3.79
C LYS A 48 -8.47 -2.05 5.30
N SER A 49 -7.64 -2.81 6.03
CA SER A 49 -7.71 -2.87 7.49
C SER A 49 -7.44 -1.51 8.13
N LEU A 50 -6.40 -0.79 7.67
CA LEU A 50 -6.07 0.55 8.17
C LEU A 50 -7.16 1.57 7.84
N MET A 51 -7.65 1.59 6.61
CA MET A 51 -8.71 2.51 6.19
C MET A 51 -10.05 2.28 6.92
N SER A 52 -10.22 1.10 7.50
CA SER A 52 -11.43 0.75 8.28
C SER A 52 -11.25 1.00 9.78
N ASP A 53 -10.04 1.36 10.24
CA ASP A 53 -9.76 1.67 11.64
C ASP A 53 -10.06 3.16 11.91
N PRO A 54 -11.09 3.48 12.73
CA PRO A 54 -11.48 4.86 13.01
C PRO A 54 -10.35 5.68 13.65
N ALA A 55 -9.52 5.06 14.50
CA ALA A 55 -8.43 5.76 15.18
C ALA A 55 -7.34 6.16 14.17
N TRP A 56 -7.02 5.27 13.23
CA TRP A 56 -6.07 5.58 12.16
C TRP A 56 -6.60 6.69 11.23
N VAL A 57 -7.89 6.65 10.88
CA VAL A 57 -8.51 7.68 10.04
C VAL A 57 -8.45 9.04 10.74
N GLU A 58 -8.80 9.11 12.02
CA GLU A 58 -8.76 10.35 12.80
C GLU A 58 -7.34 10.92 12.90
N GLU A 59 -6.34 10.07 13.16
CA GLU A 59 -4.93 10.48 13.21
C GLU A 59 -4.47 11.05 11.86
N VAL A 60 -4.81 10.38 10.75
CA VAL A 60 -4.45 10.86 9.41
C VAL A 60 -5.10 12.21 9.11
N GLU A 61 -6.36 12.41 9.48
CA GLU A 61 -7.04 13.69 9.32
C GLU A 61 -6.40 14.80 10.15
N ASP A 62 -6.04 14.53 11.41
CA ASP A 62 -5.33 15.50 12.26
C ASP A 62 -3.99 15.89 11.64
N LEU A 63 -3.20 14.91 11.20
CA LEU A 63 -1.92 15.15 10.53
C LEU A 63 -2.10 15.97 9.25
N GLN A 64 -3.14 15.70 8.46
CA GLN A 64 -3.44 16.49 7.27
C GLN A 64 -3.81 17.95 7.61
N ARG A 65 -4.62 18.18 8.66
CA ARG A 65 -4.96 19.54 9.13
C ARG A 65 -3.71 20.30 9.58
N ARG A 66 -2.80 19.63 10.28
CA ARG A 66 -1.53 20.21 10.76
C ARG A 66 -0.54 20.48 9.63
N LEU A 67 -0.54 19.66 8.58
CA LEU A 67 0.31 19.82 7.41
C LEU A 67 -0.18 20.92 6.47
N ALA A 68 -1.50 21.07 6.30
CA ALA A 68 -2.11 22.05 5.40
C ALA A 68 -1.53 23.48 5.46
N PRO A 69 -1.31 24.10 6.64
CA PRO A 69 -0.73 25.44 6.73
C PRO A 69 0.78 25.51 6.40
N LEU A 70 1.49 24.37 6.36
CA LEU A 70 2.92 24.30 6.07
C LEU A 70 3.22 24.07 4.59
N LEU A 71 2.22 23.69 3.80
CA LEU A 71 2.38 23.44 2.39
C LEU A 71 2.29 24.76 1.60
N PRO A 72 3.13 24.95 0.57
CA PRO A 72 3.00 26.08 -0.32
C PRO A 72 1.61 26.11 -0.97
N PRO A 73 1.06 27.30 -1.29
CA PRO A 73 -0.23 27.41 -1.95
C PRO A 73 -0.24 26.59 -3.24
N LYS A 74 -1.31 25.82 -3.44
CA LYS A 74 -1.47 25.00 -4.65
C LYS A 74 -1.42 25.93 -5.88
N GLN A 75 -0.42 25.74 -6.73
CA GLN A 75 -0.29 26.39 -8.04
C GLN A 75 -1.32 25.85 -9.02
#